data_AF-A0A8X6Y503-F1
#
_entry.id   AF-A0A8X6Y503-F1
#
_cell.length_a   1.000
_cell.length_b   1.000
_cell.length_c   1.000
_cell.angle_alpha   90.00
_cell.angle_beta   90.00
_cell.angle_gamma   90.00
#
_symmetry.space_group_name_H-M   'P 1'
#
loop_
_entity.id
_entity.type
_entity.pdbx_description
1 polymer ?
#
loop_
_entity_poly.entity_id
_entity_poly.type
_entity_poly.pdbx_seq_one_letter_code
_entity_poly.pdbx_strand_id
1 'polypeptide(L)'
;MLQVRKIGSDERRGFDQIVRVGEFVSWPESVRPVMCDKNQKNAITNKNYAPKSGLTIKWKAPNEDVGDIHVVNINGNEAVNLKNCGKAKSCILYSEDKASCHEDDCDYILTYSVVNNTNVEFVLGGTAKGEQNYLAVGFSMTPEAESLKMISCMRAKTVAEIKFFTLNTVEEGLMEYPMKLENKKMDLDGTRMWCSFVAPMVTPSEDDHGLDLSVPQYQIYLRGQTNYTKGSNYPILPSKYLMSKKEVQVDKIKLQYHTMEKPKQNSGADALSYTFYVFIYMGVIIQVWQNARRWL
;
A
#
# COMPACT_ATOMS: atom_id res chain seq x y z
N MET A 1 -21.41 -0.08 3.59
CA MET A 1 -21.27 0.47 4.95
C MET A 1 -22.66 0.67 5.52
N LEU A 2 -22.95 0.12 6.68
CA LEU A 2 -24.25 0.26 7.34
C LEU A 2 -24.19 1.47 8.28
N GLN A 3 -25.03 2.49 8.09
CA GLN A 3 -25.14 3.63 9.02
C GLN A 3 -26.58 3.75 9.54
N VAL A 4 -26.70 4.12 10.81
CA VAL A 4 -27.95 4.48 11.47
C VAL A 4 -28.10 6.01 11.45
N ARG A 5 -29.24 6.53 10.99
CA ARG A 5 -29.56 7.98 10.88
C ARG A 5 -31.04 8.25 11.23
N LYS A 6 -31.37 9.48 11.65
CA LYS A 6 -32.75 9.91 11.93
C LYS A 6 -33.46 10.31 10.63
N ILE A 7 -34.77 10.04 10.51
CA ILE A 7 -35.57 10.53 9.38
C ILE A 7 -35.69 12.07 9.45
N GLY A 8 -35.47 12.72 8.31
CA GLY A 8 -35.64 14.18 8.16
C GLY A 8 -34.36 15.00 8.41
N SER A 9 -33.28 14.41 8.92
CA SER A 9 -31.96 15.07 9.00
C SER A 9 -31.26 15.07 7.64
N ASP A 10 -31.80 15.82 6.68
CA ASP A 10 -31.21 16.03 5.35
C ASP A 10 -30.22 17.20 5.43
N GLU A 11 -28.93 16.94 5.21
CA GLU A 11 -27.78 17.85 5.45
C GLU A 11 -27.81 19.16 4.62
N ARG A 12 -28.87 19.40 3.84
CA ARG A 12 -29.11 20.58 3.00
C ARG A 12 -29.40 21.86 3.77
N ARG A 13 -29.52 21.82 5.10
CA ARG A 13 -29.66 23.01 5.97
C ARG A 13 -28.75 22.85 7.19
N GLY A 14 -27.61 23.53 7.18
CA GLY A 14 -26.52 23.36 8.16
C GLY A 14 -26.78 23.95 9.55
N PHE A 15 -27.90 23.61 10.19
CA PHE A 15 -28.24 24.08 11.55
C PHE A 15 -28.98 23.06 12.44
N ASP A 16 -29.10 21.79 12.03
CA ASP A 16 -29.67 20.76 12.91
C ASP A 16 -28.70 20.34 14.02
N GLN A 17 -29.22 20.23 15.25
CA GLN A 17 -28.48 19.65 16.38
C GLN A 17 -28.19 18.17 16.11
N ILE A 18 -27.00 17.70 16.47
CA ILE A 18 -26.58 16.30 16.28
C ILE A 18 -27.45 15.39 17.15
N VAL A 19 -28.44 14.72 16.53
CA VAL A 19 -29.33 13.80 17.23
C VAL A 19 -28.63 12.46 17.43
N ARG A 20 -28.56 12.01 18.69
CA ARG A 20 -27.88 10.76 19.06
C ARG A 20 -28.72 9.53 18.69
N VAL A 21 -28.48 8.94 17.53
CA VAL A 21 -29.22 7.77 17.00
C VAL A 21 -28.68 6.41 17.47
N GLY A 22 -28.32 6.32 18.76
CA GLY A 22 -27.77 5.09 19.36
C GLY A 22 -26.35 4.74 18.88
N GLU A 23 -25.92 3.51 19.14
CA GLU A 23 -24.59 3.03 18.78
C GLU A 23 -24.54 1.52 18.50
N PHE A 24 -23.65 1.07 17.63
CA PHE A 24 -23.29 -0.34 17.53
C PHE A 24 -22.46 -0.76 18.75
N VAL A 25 -22.83 -1.90 19.37
CA VAL A 25 -22.23 -2.42 20.61
C VAL A 25 -21.59 -3.80 20.46
N SER A 26 -21.91 -4.55 19.41
CA SER A 26 -21.27 -5.84 19.10
C SER A 26 -21.34 -6.13 17.61
N TRP A 27 -20.28 -6.71 17.07
CA TRP A 27 -20.11 -7.03 15.66
C TRP A 27 -19.03 -8.11 15.51
N PRO A 28 -19.01 -8.91 14.42
CA PRO A 28 -17.97 -9.90 14.17
C PRO A 28 -16.65 -9.23 13.76
N GLU A 29 -15.52 -9.94 13.90
CA GLU A 29 -14.19 -9.39 13.59
C GLU A 29 -14.01 -8.94 12.13
N SER A 30 -14.84 -9.41 11.21
CA SER A 30 -14.81 -9.05 9.79
C SER A 30 -15.31 -7.64 9.46
N VAL A 31 -15.86 -6.93 10.44
CA VAL A 31 -16.34 -5.54 10.32
C VAL A 31 -15.82 -4.66 11.46
N ARG A 32 -15.86 -3.34 11.28
CA ARG A 32 -15.41 -2.33 12.24
C ARG A 32 -16.45 -1.22 12.40
N PRO A 33 -16.62 -0.64 13.59
CA PRO A 33 -17.44 0.54 13.77
C PRO A 33 -16.76 1.76 13.16
N VAL A 34 -17.56 2.71 12.68
CA VAL A 34 -17.11 4.02 12.19
C VAL A 34 -17.90 5.08 12.96
N MET A 35 -17.18 6.15 13.35
CA MET A 35 -17.79 7.31 13.99
C MET A 35 -18.03 8.39 12.94
N CYS A 36 -19.19 8.35 12.29
CA CYS A 36 -19.57 9.41 11.35
C CYS A 36 -19.87 10.71 12.10
N ASP A 37 -20.49 10.59 13.27
CA ASP A 37 -20.79 11.70 14.17
C ASP A 37 -19.91 11.63 15.42
N LYS A 38 -19.28 12.77 15.75
CA LYS A 38 -18.22 12.92 16.76
C LYS A 38 -18.54 12.17 18.07
N ASN A 39 -17.98 10.96 18.20
CA ASN A 39 -18.03 10.04 19.35
C ASN A 39 -19.19 9.03 19.44
N GLN A 40 -19.96 8.76 18.37
CA GLN A 40 -20.89 7.61 18.35
C GLN A 40 -20.51 6.59 17.28
N LYS A 41 -20.54 5.30 17.62
CA LYS A 41 -20.38 4.18 16.66
C LYS A 41 -21.69 3.99 15.88
N ASN A 42 -22.15 5.02 15.17
CA ASN A 42 -23.42 5.01 14.44
C ASN A 42 -23.31 4.37 13.05
N ALA A 43 -22.10 4.07 12.58
CA ALA A 43 -21.86 3.30 11.37
C ALA A 43 -21.02 2.04 11.65
N ILE A 44 -21.14 1.05 10.77
CA ILE A 44 -20.23 -0.09 10.62
C ILE A 44 -19.82 -0.19 9.15
N THR A 45 -18.54 -0.42 8.91
CA THR A 45 -18.02 -0.81 7.60
C THR A 45 -17.27 -2.13 7.70
N ASN A 46 -17.09 -2.83 6.59
CA ASN A 46 -16.24 -4.01 6.58
C ASN A 46 -14.80 -3.61 6.93
N LYS A 47 -14.01 -4.51 7.52
CA LYS A 47 -12.55 -4.29 7.58
C LYS A 47 -11.86 -4.42 6.21
N ASN A 48 -12.54 -5.01 5.21
CA ASN A 48 -11.99 -5.28 3.85
C ASN A 48 -13.07 -5.32 2.71
N TYR A 49 -12.68 -5.33 1.41
CA TYR A 49 -13.58 -5.36 0.22
C TYR A 49 -14.10 -6.80 0.02
N ALA A 50 -13.69 -7.77 0.86
CA ALA A 50 -14.21 -9.13 0.77
C ALA A 50 -15.70 -9.14 1.13
N PRO A 51 -16.57 -9.71 0.28
CA PRO A 51 -18.00 -9.79 0.55
C PRO A 51 -18.27 -10.50 1.88
N LYS A 52 -19.06 -9.86 2.76
CA LYS A 52 -19.46 -10.43 4.04
C LYS A 52 -20.95 -10.81 3.97
N SER A 53 -21.26 -12.05 4.35
CA SER A 53 -22.62 -12.60 4.42
C SER A 53 -22.85 -13.21 5.81
N GLY A 54 -24.12 -13.30 6.25
CA GLY A 54 -24.45 -13.85 7.57
C GLY A 54 -23.94 -13.03 8.76
N LEU A 55 -23.83 -11.70 8.61
CA LEU A 55 -23.37 -10.82 9.68
C LEU A 55 -24.44 -10.64 10.77
N THR A 56 -24.11 -11.01 12.00
CA THR A 56 -24.90 -10.68 13.21
C THR A 56 -24.29 -9.47 13.91
N ILE A 57 -25.02 -8.36 13.91
CA ILE A 57 -24.60 -7.09 14.51
C ILE A 57 -25.60 -6.70 15.60
N LYS A 58 -25.13 -6.17 16.73
CA LYS A 58 -26.00 -5.60 17.79
C LYS A 58 -25.84 -4.09 17.82
N TRP A 59 -26.97 -3.39 17.66
CA TRP A 59 -27.11 -1.96 17.90
C TRP A 59 -27.89 -1.72 19.19
N LYS A 60 -27.55 -0.65 19.90
CA LYS A 60 -28.19 -0.20 21.13
C LYS A 60 -28.89 1.13 20.83
N ALA A 61 -30.19 1.17 21.12
CA ALA A 61 -30.99 2.38 21.02
C ALA A 61 -30.47 3.51 21.95
N PRO A 62 -30.72 4.78 21.60
CA PRO A 62 -30.48 5.88 22.52
C PRO A 62 -31.37 5.79 23.77
N ASN A 63 -30.97 6.48 24.84
CA ASN A 63 -31.73 6.53 26.10
C ASN A 63 -32.95 7.47 26.01
N GLU A 64 -33.03 8.28 24.97
CA GLU A 64 -34.08 9.27 24.72
C GLU A 64 -34.81 8.89 23.43
N ASP A 65 -36.11 9.16 23.36
CA ASP A 65 -36.86 9.02 22.10
C ASP A 65 -36.40 10.12 21.13
N VAL A 66 -35.84 9.69 20.00
CA VAL A 66 -35.33 10.56 18.94
C VAL A 66 -36.25 10.60 17.72
N GLY A 67 -37.41 9.93 17.77
CA GLY A 67 -38.28 9.70 16.61
C GLY A 67 -37.72 8.64 15.64
N ASP A 68 -38.28 8.58 14.44
CA ASP A 68 -37.98 7.51 13.49
C ASP A 68 -36.51 7.45 13.06
N ILE A 69 -35.97 6.24 13.04
CA ILE A 69 -34.57 5.93 12.71
C ILE A 69 -34.54 4.99 11.51
N HIS A 70 -33.70 5.31 10.51
CA HIS A 70 -33.40 4.44 9.38
C HIS A 70 -31.99 3.84 9.48
N VAL A 71 -31.90 2.57 9.08
CA VAL A 71 -30.62 1.89 8.83
C VAL A 71 -30.37 1.88 7.33
N VAL A 72 -29.38 2.64 6.87
CA VAL A 72 -29.04 2.82 5.45
C VAL A 72 -27.75 2.08 5.10
N ASN A 73 -27.73 1.39 3.96
CA ASN A 73 -26.49 0.93 3.36
C ASN A 73 -25.92 2.08 2.49
N ILE A 74 -24.92 2.75 3.01
CA ILE A 74 -24.11 3.74 2.30
C ILE A 74 -23.00 2.98 1.58
N ASN A 75 -22.71 3.33 0.32
CA ASN A 75 -21.61 2.75 -0.46
C ASN A 75 -20.25 3.24 0.06
N GLY A 76 -19.88 2.82 1.27
CA GLY A 76 -18.59 3.10 1.89
C GLY A 76 -17.48 2.32 1.22
N ASN A 77 -16.28 2.91 1.26
CA ASN A 77 -15.07 2.25 0.76
C ASN A 77 -14.86 0.89 1.46
N GLU A 78 -14.88 -0.11 0.62
CA GLU A 78 -14.45 -1.49 0.85
C GLU A 78 -12.85 -1.50 0.87
N ALA A 79 -12.07 -2.58 1.15
CA ALA A 79 -10.56 -2.66 1.14
C ALA A 79 -9.85 -4.05 0.82
N VAL A 80 -9.03 -4.19 -0.26
CA VAL A 80 -8.81 -5.38 -1.17
C VAL A 80 -9.98 -6.40 -1.43
N ASN A 81 -10.29 -6.68 -2.72
CA ASN A 81 -11.25 -7.71 -3.21
C ASN A 81 -10.53 -8.73 -4.12
N LEU A 82 -10.44 -10.00 -3.68
CA LEU A 82 -9.78 -11.08 -4.43
C LEU A 82 -10.70 -11.87 -5.39
N LYS A 83 -11.96 -11.44 -5.57
CA LYS A 83 -12.86 -12.08 -6.54
C LYS A 83 -12.34 -11.84 -7.97
N ASN A 84 -12.37 -12.90 -8.78
CA ASN A 84 -11.87 -12.93 -10.16
C ASN A 84 -10.34 -12.74 -10.32
N CYS A 85 -9.56 -12.88 -9.24
CA CYS A 85 -8.13 -13.16 -9.37
C CYS A 85 -7.89 -14.35 -10.30
N GLY A 86 -6.94 -14.24 -11.22
CA GLY A 86 -6.69 -15.30 -12.21
C GLY A 86 -7.75 -15.41 -13.32
N LYS A 87 -8.76 -14.52 -13.37
CA LYS A 87 -9.84 -14.51 -14.39
C LYS A 87 -10.09 -13.16 -15.06
N ALA A 88 -10.16 -12.09 -14.26
CA ALA A 88 -10.33 -10.71 -14.74
C ALA A 88 -9.45 -9.69 -13.98
N LYS A 89 -8.83 -10.11 -12.88
CA LYS A 89 -7.84 -9.34 -12.12
C LYS A 89 -6.55 -10.14 -11.99
N SER A 90 -5.41 -9.47 -12.08
CA SER A 90 -4.13 -10.02 -11.59
C SER A 90 -4.04 -9.78 -10.09
N CYS A 91 -3.53 -10.76 -9.34
CA CYS A 91 -3.46 -10.69 -7.89
C CYS A 91 -2.14 -11.28 -7.37
N ILE A 92 -1.48 -10.50 -6.52
CA ILE A 92 -0.19 -10.80 -5.93
C ILE A 92 -0.36 -10.72 -4.42
N LEU A 93 -0.06 -11.83 -3.75
CA LEU A 93 -0.17 -11.99 -2.30
C LEU A 93 1.19 -12.41 -1.75
N TYR A 94 1.63 -11.72 -0.70
CA TYR A 94 2.89 -11.99 -0.05
C TYR A 94 2.77 -11.86 1.47
N SER A 95 3.37 -12.82 2.18
CA SER A 95 3.61 -12.74 3.62
C SER A 95 5.08 -13.05 3.88
N GLU A 96 5.67 -12.32 4.82
CA GLU A 96 7.05 -12.52 5.22
C GLU A 96 7.22 -13.74 6.13
N ASP A 97 6.16 -14.21 6.79
CA ASP A 97 6.23 -15.33 7.75
C ASP A 97 5.50 -16.59 7.28
N LYS A 98 4.71 -16.52 6.19
CA LYS A 98 3.84 -17.62 5.74
C LYS A 98 4.04 -17.94 4.26
N ALA A 99 4.02 -19.23 3.93
CA ALA A 99 4.05 -19.70 2.53
C ALA A 99 2.78 -19.35 1.73
N SER A 100 1.67 -19.07 2.42
CA SER A 100 0.45 -18.50 1.85
C SER A 100 -0.26 -17.64 2.90
N CYS A 101 -1.07 -16.69 2.44
CA CYS A 101 -1.80 -15.75 3.28
C CYS A 101 -3.13 -15.37 2.61
N HIS A 102 -4.07 -14.90 3.42
CA HIS A 102 -5.34 -14.32 3.02
C HIS A 102 -5.27 -12.78 3.05
N GLU A 103 -6.28 -12.14 2.47
CA GLU A 103 -6.39 -10.67 2.41
C GLU A 103 -6.30 -9.97 3.79
N ASP A 104 -6.67 -10.66 4.87
CA ASP A 104 -6.62 -10.13 6.24
C ASP A 104 -5.26 -10.29 6.94
N ASP A 105 -4.36 -11.16 6.47
CA ASP A 105 -3.09 -11.48 7.14
C ASP A 105 -1.82 -11.40 6.25
N CYS A 106 -1.95 -11.20 4.93
CA CYS A 106 -0.80 -10.91 4.05
C CYS A 106 -0.06 -9.61 4.43
N ASP A 107 1.26 -9.58 4.24
CA ASP A 107 2.11 -8.41 4.46
C ASP A 107 2.04 -7.38 3.34
N TYR A 108 1.84 -7.85 2.12
CA TYR A 108 1.68 -7.07 0.91
C TYR A 108 0.64 -7.74 0.01
N ILE A 109 -0.23 -6.92 -0.55
CA ILE A 109 -1.30 -7.30 -1.45
C ILE A 109 -1.35 -6.28 -2.58
N LEU A 110 -1.38 -6.77 -3.81
CA LEU A 110 -1.64 -5.98 -4.99
C LEU A 110 -2.70 -6.69 -5.83
N THR A 111 -3.76 -5.97 -6.20
CA THR A 111 -4.63 -6.37 -7.31
C THR A 111 -4.65 -5.28 -8.38
N TYR A 112 -4.73 -5.69 -9.64
CA TYR A 112 -4.97 -4.75 -10.73
C TYR A 112 -5.84 -5.36 -11.83
N SER A 113 -6.58 -4.49 -12.52
CA SER A 113 -7.42 -4.84 -13.66
C SER A 113 -7.56 -3.67 -14.63
N VAL A 114 -7.44 -3.97 -15.92
CA VAL A 114 -7.72 -3.02 -17.01
C VAL A 114 -9.20 -2.64 -16.95
N VAL A 115 -9.48 -1.34 -16.79
CA VAL A 115 -10.85 -0.80 -16.74
C VAL A 115 -11.36 -0.56 -18.16
N ASN A 116 -10.48 -0.05 -19.02
CA ASN A 116 -10.66 0.16 -20.45
C ASN A 116 -9.27 0.28 -21.11
N ASN A 117 -9.22 0.48 -22.42
CA ASN A 117 -7.95 0.55 -23.17
C ASN A 117 -7.00 1.69 -22.75
N THR A 118 -7.45 2.65 -21.94
CA THR A 118 -6.65 3.81 -21.49
C THR A 118 -6.38 3.83 -20.00
N ASN A 119 -7.00 2.96 -19.18
CA ASN A 119 -6.98 3.05 -17.72
C ASN A 119 -6.88 1.67 -17.03
N VAL A 120 -6.12 1.61 -15.94
CA VAL A 120 -5.94 0.44 -15.08
C VAL A 120 -6.31 0.81 -13.65
N GLU A 121 -7.20 0.02 -13.03
CA GLU A 121 -7.48 0.11 -11.60
C GLU A 121 -6.42 -0.70 -10.83
N PHE A 122 -5.83 -0.07 -9.83
CA PHE A 122 -4.93 -0.68 -8.86
C PHE A 122 -5.53 -0.63 -7.46
N VAL A 123 -5.30 -1.69 -6.68
CA VAL A 123 -5.53 -1.71 -5.24
C VAL A 123 -4.30 -2.28 -4.54
N LEU A 124 -3.67 -1.47 -3.71
CA LEU A 124 -2.58 -1.85 -2.81
C LEU A 124 -3.11 -2.03 -1.39
N GLY A 125 -2.57 -3.01 -0.69
CA GLY A 125 -2.93 -3.35 0.68
C GLY A 125 -1.77 -4.01 1.40
N GLY A 126 -1.72 -3.91 2.73
CA GLY A 126 -0.65 -4.57 3.47
C GLY A 126 -0.38 -4.01 4.85
N THR A 127 0.76 -4.42 5.39
CA THR A 127 1.26 -4.06 6.72
C THR A 127 2.17 -2.84 6.62
N ALA A 128 1.81 -1.76 7.32
CA ALA A 128 2.54 -0.49 7.43
C ALA A 128 2.74 -0.16 8.93
N LYS A 129 3.69 -0.85 9.58
CA LYS A 129 3.98 -0.76 11.02
C LYS A 129 4.73 0.53 11.37
N GLY A 130 4.10 1.43 12.11
CA GLY A 130 4.69 2.72 12.51
C GLY A 130 4.27 3.87 11.61
N GLU A 131 4.84 5.07 11.83
CA GLU A 131 4.33 6.32 11.25
C GLU A 131 4.86 6.66 9.84
N GLN A 132 5.94 6.02 9.40
CA GLN A 132 6.62 6.33 8.13
C GLN A 132 6.90 5.04 7.35
N ASN A 133 5.95 4.64 6.50
CA ASN A 133 6.04 3.43 5.69
C ASN A 133 5.41 3.64 4.31
N TYR A 134 5.71 2.74 3.38
CA TYR A 134 5.05 2.68 2.09
C TYR A 134 4.80 1.24 1.62
N LEU A 135 3.84 1.11 0.71
CA LEU A 135 3.55 -0.05 -0.12
C LEU A 135 3.51 0.47 -1.55
N ALA A 136 4.20 -0.16 -2.50
CA ALA A 136 4.25 0.33 -3.87
C ALA A 136 4.33 -0.80 -4.90
N VAL A 137 3.76 -0.52 -6.08
CA VAL A 137 4.01 -1.27 -7.30
C VAL A 137 4.99 -0.45 -8.16
N GLY A 138 6.09 -1.09 -8.52
CA GLY A 138 7.11 -0.57 -9.42
C GLY A 138 7.13 -1.32 -10.74
N PHE A 139 7.63 -0.66 -11.77
CA PHE A 139 7.85 -1.21 -13.11
C PHE A 139 9.26 -0.82 -13.57
N SER A 140 9.96 -1.72 -14.26
CA SER A 140 11.31 -1.51 -14.77
C SER A 140 11.50 -2.25 -16.09
N MET A 141 12.30 -1.68 -17.00
CA MET A 141 12.77 -2.37 -18.21
C MET A 141 13.87 -3.40 -17.92
N THR A 142 14.56 -3.28 -16.78
CA THR A 142 15.68 -4.16 -16.40
C THR A 142 15.39 -4.94 -15.11
N PRO A 143 15.87 -6.19 -14.97
CA PRO A 143 15.74 -6.99 -13.75
C PRO A 143 16.59 -6.47 -12.57
N GLU A 144 17.47 -5.49 -12.80
CA GLU A 144 18.25 -4.77 -11.79
C GLU A 144 17.47 -3.58 -11.18
N ALA A 145 16.29 -3.25 -11.72
CA ALA A 145 15.45 -2.11 -11.33
C ALA A 145 16.04 -0.71 -11.60
N GLU A 146 16.99 -0.59 -12.53
CA GLU A 146 17.67 0.68 -12.85
C GLU A 146 16.71 1.73 -13.42
N SER A 147 15.66 1.31 -14.12
CA SER A 147 14.63 2.16 -14.72
C SER A 147 13.32 2.18 -13.92
N LEU A 148 13.42 2.00 -12.60
CA LEU A 148 12.27 1.88 -11.70
C LEU A 148 11.35 3.12 -11.72
N LYS A 149 10.12 2.92 -12.18
CA LYS A 149 9.00 3.86 -12.11
C LYS A 149 7.92 3.25 -11.22
N MET A 150 7.54 3.92 -10.12
CA MET A 150 6.71 3.31 -9.06
C MET A 150 5.58 4.20 -8.55
N ILE A 151 4.42 3.59 -8.30
CA ILE A 151 3.26 4.24 -7.68
C ILE A 151 3.15 3.74 -6.23
N SER A 152 3.28 4.68 -5.29
CA SER A 152 3.46 4.42 -3.87
C SER A 152 2.25 4.87 -3.07
N CYS A 153 1.64 3.92 -2.37
CA CYS A 153 0.76 4.16 -1.23
C CYS A 153 1.64 4.42 0.00
N MET A 154 1.55 5.61 0.61
CA MET A 154 2.48 6.07 1.63
C MET A 154 1.76 6.48 2.91
N ARG A 155 2.28 6.07 4.06
CA ARG A 155 1.84 6.52 5.37
C ARG A 155 2.74 7.64 5.87
N ALA A 156 2.12 8.77 6.21
CA ALA A 156 2.72 9.90 6.90
C ALA A 156 1.93 10.15 8.19
N LYS A 157 2.43 9.63 9.31
CA LYS A 157 1.77 9.64 10.63
C LYS A 157 0.39 8.96 10.60
N THR A 158 -0.67 9.77 10.58
CA THR A 158 -2.09 9.38 10.58
C THR A 158 -2.77 9.60 9.22
N VAL A 159 -2.03 10.03 8.19
CA VAL A 159 -2.53 10.27 6.83
C VAL A 159 -1.90 9.25 5.88
N ALA A 160 -2.67 8.81 4.89
CA ALA A 160 -2.16 8.03 3.77
C ALA A 160 -2.26 8.85 2.47
N GLU A 161 -1.23 8.79 1.65
CA GLU A 161 -1.05 9.53 0.40
C GLU A 161 -0.74 8.56 -0.75
N ILE A 162 -1.00 8.98 -1.99
CA ILE A 162 -0.59 8.23 -3.19
C ILE A 162 0.26 9.14 -4.05
N LYS A 163 1.50 8.73 -4.31
CA LYS A 163 2.52 9.49 -5.03
C LYS A 163 3.19 8.62 -6.10
N PHE A 164 3.70 9.25 -7.15
CA PHE A 164 4.47 8.60 -8.21
C PHE A 164 5.94 9.03 -8.12
N PHE A 165 6.84 8.07 -8.25
CA PHE A 165 8.28 8.29 -8.20
C PHE A 165 8.98 7.60 -9.37
N THR A 166 10.08 8.19 -9.83
CA THR A 166 11.03 7.49 -10.69
C THR A 166 12.41 7.49 -10.04
N LEU A 167 13.14 6.39 -10.21
CA LEU A 167 14.57 6.33 -9.94
C LEU A 167 15.28 7.04 -11.09
N ASN A 168 16.13 8.02 -10.79
CA ASN A 168 16.92 8.72 -11.81
C ASN A 168 18.29 8.03 -11.96
N THR A 169 19.04 7.99 -10.86
CA THR A 169 20.23 7.15 -10.69
C THR A 169 20.20 6.53 -9.29
N VAL A 170 21.02 5.50 -9.04
CA VAL A 170 21.16 4.90 -7.70
C VAL A 170 21.68 5.92 -6.67
N GLU A 171 22.45 6.91 -7.13
CA GLU A 171 23.10 7.94 -6.31
C GLU A 171 22.16 9.11 -5.98
N GLU A 172 21.33 9.52 -6.94
CA GLU A 172 20.31 10.57 -6.75
C GLU A 172 19.03 10.04 -6.07
N GLY A 173 18.74 8.74 -6.24
CA GLY A 173 17.60 8.07 -5.65
C GLY A 173 16.26 8.35 -6.33
N LEU A 174 15.18 8.18 -5.56
CA LEU A 174 13.81 8.37 -6.03
C LEU A 174 13.39 9.84 -6.00
N MET A 175 12.91 10.33 -7.14
CA MET A 175 12.35 11.68 -7.30
C MET A 175 10.83 11.60 -7.52
N GLU A 176 10.09 12.54 -6.93
CA GLU A 176 8.62 12.60 -7.01
C GLU A 176 8.19 13.34 -8.29
N TYR A 177 7.29 12.73 -9.07
CA TYR A 177 6.76 13.32 -10.31
C TYR A 177 5.22 13.38 -10.30
N PRO A 178 4.62 14.40 -10.94
CA PRO A 178 3.17 14.51 -11.02
C PRO A 178 2.59 13.41 -11.92
N MET A 179 1.64 12.64 -11.38
CA MET A 179 0.87 11.66 -12.14
C MET A 179 -0.63 11.88 -11.90
N LYS A 180 -1.42 11.99 -12.98
CA LYS A 180 -2.87 12.19 -12.88
C LYS A 180 -3.56 10.85 -12.55
N LEU A 181 -3.69 10.58 -11.25
CA LEU A 181 -4.42 9.43 -10.71
C LEU A 181 -5.86 9.79 -10.38
N GLU A 182 -6.80 8.98 -10.87
CA GLU A 182 -8.24 9.14 -10.67
C GLU A 182 -8.76 8.20 -9.56
N ASN A 183 -9.94 8.50 -9.01
CA ASN A 183 -10.63 7.68 -7.99
C ASN A 183 -9.77 7.28 -6.77
N LYS A 184 -8.81 8.13 -6.39
CA LYS A 184 -7.91 7.92 -5.25
C LYS A 184 -8.71 7.73 -3.96
N LYS A 185 -8.50 6.58 -3.32
CA LYS A 185 -9.02 6.21 -2.00
C LYS A 185 -7.84 5.72 -1.16
N MET A 186 -7.73 6.21 0.07
CA MET A 186 -6.75 5.71 1.03
C MET A 186 -7.46 5.43 2.36
N ASP A 187 -7.03 4.39 3.07
CA ASP A 187 -7.51 4.02 4.40
C ASP A 187 -6.36 3.52 5.28
N LEU A 188 -6.42 3.84 6.57
CA LEU A 188 -5.48 3.37 7.59
C LEU A 188 -6.24 2.71 8.73
N ASP A 189 -5.96 1.43 8.98
CA ASP A 189 -6.58 0.65 10.06
C ASP A 189 -5.50 0.12 11.01
N GLY A 190 -5.14 0.92 12.01
CA GLY A 190 -4.07 0.60 12.96
C GLY A 190 -2.70 0.48 12.28
N THR A 191 -2.27 -0.76 12.01
CA THR A 191 -1.03 -1.10 11.27
C THR A 191 -1.28 -1.48 9.81
N ARG A 192 -2.54 -1.50 9.35
CA ARG A 192 -2.90 -1.73 7.95
C ARG A 192 -2.98 -0.42 7.17
N MET A 193 -2.60 -0.49 5.90
CA MET A 193 -2.78 0.59 4.95
C MET A 193 -3.36 0.02 3.66
N TRP A 194 -4.33 0.75 3.09
CA TRP A 194 -4.98 0.42 1.83
C TRP A 194 -4.99 1.65 0.94
N CYS A 195 -4.67 1.47 -0.34
CA CYS A 195 -4.88 2.48 -1.38
C CYS A 195 -5.57 1.86 -2.59
N SER A 196 -6.50 2.59 -3.19
CA SER A 196 -7.06 2.28 -4.51
C SER A 196 -6.97 3.52 -5.38
N PHE A 197 -6.63 3.33 -6.65
CA PHE A 197 -6.50 4.40 -7.63
C PHE A 197 -6.66 3.85 -9.05
N VAL A 198 -7.08 4.71 -9.97
CA VAL A 198 -7.04 4.44 -11.39
C VAL A 198 -5.87 5.22 -11.99
N ALA A 199 -4.96 4.51 -12.64
CA ALA A 199 -3.84 5.08 -13.36
C ALA A 199 -4.10 5.00 -14.89
N PRO A 200 -3.67 6.00 -15.67
CA PRO A 200 -3.67 5.89 -17.12
C PRO A 200 -2.71 4.77 -17.57
N MET A 201 -3.07 4.08 -18.65
CA MET A 201 -2.25 3.03 -19.28
C MET A 201 -0.93 3.62 -19.80
N VAL A 202 -0.95 4.85 -20.30
CA VAL A 202 0.23 5.58 -20.75
C VAL A 202 0.23 6.95 -20.09
N THR A 203 1.30 7.24 -19.35
CA THR A 203 1.59 8.57 -18.80
C THR A 203 2.70 9.18 -19.64
N PRO A 204 2.40 10.13 -20.56
CA PRO A 204 3.44 10.81 -21.33
C PRO A 204 4.29 11.70 -20.41
N SER A 205 5.57 11.82 -20.74
CA SER A 205 6.51 12.78 -20.15
C SER A 205 7.49 13.21 -21.24
N GLU A 206 7.92 14.47 -21.21
CA GLU A 206 8.93 14.99 -22.14
C GLU A 206 10.34 14.52 -21.75
N ASP A 207 10.57 14.25 -20.45
CA ASP A 207 11.88 13.90 -19.87
C ASP A 207 12.00 12.40 -19.47
N ASP A 208 11.35 11.49 -20.20
CA ASP A 208 11.31 10.02 -19.93
C ASP A 208 10.84 9.60 -18.50
N HIS A 209 10.35 10.51 -17.67
CA HIS A 209 9.69 10.13 -16.41
C HIS A 209 8.31 9.45 -16.60
N GLY A 210 7.90 9.22 -17.84
CA GLY A 210 6.60 8.65 -18.22
C GLY A 210 6.51 7.14 -18.00
N LEU A 211 5.34 6.66 -17.59
CA LEU A 211 5.04 5.25 -17.34
C LEU A 211 4.07 4.71 -18.40
N ASP A 212 4.53 3.74 -19.18
CA ASP A 212 3.72 2.99 -20.15
C ASP A 212 3.49 1.56 -19.65
N LEU A 213 2.26 1.27 -19.22
CA LEU A 213 1.82 -0.04 -18.74
C LEU A 213 1.44 -1.00 -19.89
N SER A 214 1.36 -0.49 -21.13
CA SER A 214 1.07 -1.27 -22.33
C SER A 214 2.30 -1.97 -22.92
N VAL A 215 3.52 -1.65 -22.48
CA VAL A 215 4.73 -2.39 -22.87
C VAL A 215 5.11 -3.43 -21.80
N PRO A 216 5.77 -4.54 -22.17
CA PRO A 216 6.21 -5.55 -21.20
C PRO A 216 7.28 -4.97 -20.28
N GLN A 217 7.08 -5.06 -18.96
CA GLN A 217 8.04 -4.57 -17.95
C GLN A 217 8.14 -5.54 -16.76
N TYR A 218 9.27 -5.57 -16.09
CA TYR A 218 9.40 -6.27 -14.81
C TYR A 218 8.55 -5.58 -13.74
N GLN A 219 7.62 -6.31 -13.13
CA GLN A 219 6.81 -5.81 -12.01
C GLN A 219 7.56 -6.03 -10.70
N ILE A 220 7.69 -4.97 -9.91
CA ILE A 220 8.46 -4.94 -8.67
C ILE A 220 7.49 -4.62 -7.53
N TYR A 221 7.51 -5.43 -6.48
CA TYR A 221 6.61 -5.31 -5.34
C TYR A 221 7.40 -4.82 -4.13
N LEU A 222 7.08 -3.62 -3.68
CA LEU A 222 7.91 -2.87 -2.73
C LEU A 222 7.14 -2.56 -1.45
N ARG A 223 7.83 -2.73 -0.32
CA ARG A 223 7.41 -2.21 0.97
C ARG A 223 8.63 -1.76 1.75
N GLY A 224 8.46 -0.76 2.62
CA GLY A 224 9.56 -0.29 3.45
C GLY A 224 9.22 0.98 4.22
N GLN A 225 10.24 1.58 4.81
CA GLN A 225 10.14 2.85 5.51
C GLN A 225 10.24 4.04 4.54
N THR A 226 9.74 5.19 4.96
CA THR A 226 9.94 6.47 4.26
C THR A 226 10.86 7.37 5.09
N ASN A 227 11.62 8.23 4.42
CA ASN A 227 12.41 9.28 5.07
C ASN A 227 11.77 10.65 4.81
N TYR A 228 11.74 11.53 5.82
CA TYR A 228 11.24 12.89 5.65
C TYR A 228 12.39 13.83 5.27
N THR A 229 12.45 14.23 4.01
CA THR A 229 13.49 15.11 3.48
C THR A 229 12.87 16.18 2.58
N LYS A 230 13.47 17.38 2.54
CA LYS A 230 13.01 18.51 1.71
C LYS A 230 11.50 18.85 1.83
N GLY A 231 10.87 18.54 2.96
CA GLY A 231 9.45 18.80 3.21
C GLY A 231 8.48 17.69 2.82
N SER A 232 8.94 16.61 2.17
CA SER A 232 8.13 15.47 1.71
C SER A 232 8.64 14.16 2.31
N ASN A 233 7.82 13.11 2.28
CA ASN A 233 8.27 11.75 2.59
C ASN A 233 8.73 11.08 1.28
N TYR A 234 9.88 10.43 1.29
CA TYR A 234 10.43 9.67 0.16
C TYR A 234 10.58 8.18 0.52
N PRO A 235 10.21 7.23 -0.35
CA PRO A 235 10.45 5.81 -0.12
C PRO A 235 11.94 5.50 0.01
N ILE A 236 12.32 4.70 1.00
CA ILE A 236 13.66 4.11 1.06
C ILE A 236 13.59 2.79 0.29
N LEU A 237 14.38 2.64 -0.78
CA LEU A 237 14.44 1.37 -1.52
C LEU A 237 15.08 0.28 -0.64
N PRO A 238 14.45 -0.91 -0.53
CA PRO A 238 15.03 -2.01 0.22
C PRO A 238 16.19 -2.63 -0.56
N SER A 239 17.22 -3.13 0.15
CA SER A 239 18.36 -3.82 -0.46
C SER A 239 18.00 -5.12 -1.18
N LYS A 240 16.79 -5.65 -0.94
CA LYS A 240 16.17 -6.78 -1.65
C LYS A 240 14.69 -6.47 -1.85
N TYR A 241 14.21 -6.60 -3.07
CA TYR A 241 12.81 -6.45 -3.44
C TYR A 241 12.28 -7.71 -4.12
N LEU A 242 10.96 -7.83 -4.23
CA LEU A 242 10.30 -8.94 -4.94
C LEU A 242 9.99 -8.49 -6.36
N MET A 243 10.19 -9.37 -7.35
CA MET A 243 10.01 -9.06 -8.77
C MET A 243 9.36 -10.22 -9.52
N SER A 244 8.63 -9.92 -10.60
CA SER A 244 8.18 -10.91 -11.57
C SER A 244 9.37 -11.61 -12.24
N LYS A 245 9.28 -12.94 -12.44
CA LYS A 245 10.36 -13.73 -13.06
C LYS A 245 10.60 -13.43 -14.55
N LYS A 246 9.69 -12.68 -15.16
CA LYS A 246 9.67 -12.24 -16.56
C LYS A 246 8.94 -10.89 -16.61
N GLU A 247 9.11 -10.18 -17.71
CA GLU A 247 8.27 -9.04 -18.05
C GLU A 247 6.78 -9.41 -18.05
N VAL A 248 5.96 -8.46 -17.62
CA VAL A 248 4.50 -8.53 -17.60
C VAL A 248 3.96 -7.32 -18.33
N GLN A 249 3.06 -7.55 -19.27
CA GLN A 249 2.33 -6.52 -20.00
C GLN A 249 0.94 -6.38 -19.35
N VAL A 250 0.52 -5.16 -18.97
CA VAL A 250 -0.69 -4.98 -18.16
C VAL A 250 -1.98 -5.08 -18.99
N ASP A 251 -1.94 -4.70 -20.26
CA ASP A 251 -3.05 -4.82 -21.22
C ASP A 251 -3.31 -6.28 -21.64
N LYS A 252 -2.24 -7.05 -21.93
CA LYS A 252 -2.31 -8.46 -22.34
C LYS A 252 -2.24 -9.37 -21.13
N ILE A 253 -3.27 -9.30 -20.29
CA ILE A 253 -3.35 -10.03 -19.02
C ILE A 253 -3.27 -11.56 -19.23
N LYS A 254 -2.07 -12.13 -19.19
CA LYS A 254 -1.87 -13.52 -18.76
C LYS A 254 -2.11 -13.54 -17.26
N LEU A 255 -3.33 -13.89 -16.89
CA LEU A 255 -3.88 -13.78 -15.55
C LEU A 255 -3.03 -14.54 -14.52
N GLN A 256 -2.28 -13.79 -13.72
CA GLN A 256 -1.36 -14.34 -12.72
C GLN A 256 -2.04 -14.37 -11.34
N TYR A 257 -2.02 -15.55 -10.72
CA TYR A 257 -2.15 -15.72 -9.29
C TYR A 257 -0.79 -16.16 -8.76
N HIS A 258 -0.15 -15.31 -7.99
CA HIS A 258 1.18 -15.57 -7.44
C HIS A 258 1.16 -15.40 -5.92
N THR A 259 1.15 -16.54 -5.23
CA THR A 259 1.67 -16.64 -3.86
C THR A 259 3.20 -16.61 -3.97
N MET A 260 3.83 -15.53 -3.52
CA MET A 260 5.29 -15.41 -3.65
C MET A 260 5.99 -16.14 -2.50
N GLU A 261 6.68 -17.24 -2.80
CA GLU A 261 7.63 -17.86 -1.88
C GLU A 261 8.78 -16.90 -1.57
N LYS A 262 9.39 -17.03 -0.38
CA LYS A 262 10.57 -16.25 0.00
C LYS A 262 11.67 -16.36 -1.06
N PRO A 263 12.40 -15.27 -1.38
CA PRO A 263 13.64 -15.39 -2.14
C PRO A 263 14.55 -16.38 -1.40
N LYS A 264 15.00 -17.43 -2.08
CA LYS A 264 15.92 -18.42 -1.49
C LYS A 264 17.12 -17.68 -0.91
N GLN A 265 17.38 -17.87 0.38
CA GLN A 265 18.63 -17.44 0.99
C GLN A 265 19.77 -18.23 0.35
N ASN A 266 20.41 -17.66 -0.67
CA ASN A 266 21.76 -18.04 -1.04
C ASN A 266 22.68 -17.51 0.07
N SER A 267 22.86 -18.35 1.09
CA SER A 267 23.86 -18.20 2.15
C SER A 267 25.26 -18.26 1.53
N GLY A 268 25.74 -17.12 1.01
CA GLY A 268 27.04 -17.05 0.31
C GLY A 268 27.65 -15.65 0.17
N ALA A 269 26.88 -14.58 0.39
CA ALA A 269 27.38 -13.20 0.26
C ALA A 269 27.95 -12.60 1.56
N ASP A 270 27.42 -13.00 2.72
CA ASP A 270 27.71 -12.32 4.00
C ASP A 270 29.12 -12.63 4.56
N ALA A 271 29.84 -13.60 3.98
CA ALA A 271 31.20 -13.96 4.39
C ALA A 271 32.31 -13.07 3.78
N LEU A 272 32.03 -12.36 2.68
CA LEU A 272 33.05 -11.60 1.93
C LEU A 272 33.16 -10.13 2.35
N SER A 273 32.11 -9.53 2.93
CA SER A 273 32.18 -8.13 3.40
C SER A 273 33.01 -7.97 4.68
N TYR A 274 32.95 -8.93 5.61
CA TYR A 274 33.71 -8.85 6.86
C TYR A 274 35.21 -9.09 6.69
N THR A 275 35.61 -9.95 5.74
CA THR A 275 37.02 -10.21 5.47
C THR A 275 37.72 -9.01 4.84
N PHE A 276 37.09 -8.33 3.87
CA PHE A 276 37.66 -7.12 3.26
C PHE A 276 37.87 -5.97 4.26
N TYR A 277 36.91 -5.73 5.17
CA TYR A 277 37.06 -4.69 6.20
C TYR A 277 38.23 -4.95 7.16
N VAL A 278 38.49 -6.21 7.54
CA VAL A 278 39.61 -6.58 8.42
C VAL A 278 40.97 -6.39 7.74
N PHE A 279 41.10 -6.71 6.45
CA PHE A 279 42.35 -6.50 5.72
C PHE A 279 42.69 -5.02 5.53
N ILE A 280 41.70 -4.17 5.26
CA ILE A 280 41.90 -2.72 5.14
C ILE A 280 42.37 -2.13 6.49
N TYR A 281 41.75 -2.53 7.60
CA TYR A 281 42.17 -2.07 8.93
C TYR A 281 43.60 -2.51 9.31
N MET A 282 43.98 -3.76 9.01
CA MET A 282 45.35 -4.25 9.24
C MET A 282 46.38 -3.49 8.39
N GLY A 283 46.08 -3.20 7.12
CA GLY A 283 46.96 -2.43 6.25
C GLY A 283 47.27 -1.03 6.79
N VAL A 284 46.24 -0.29 7.21
CA VAL A 284 46.39 1.06 7.78
C VAL A 284 47.21 1.05 9.07
N ILE A 285 46.98 0.08 9.97
CA ILE A 285 47.74 -0.04 11.23
C ILE A 285 49.23 -0.29 10.94
N ILE A 286 49.57 -1.21 10.03
CA ILE A 286 50.97 -1.51 9.66
C ILE A 286 51.65 -0.27 9.07
N GLN A 287 50.97 0.49 8.22
CA GLN A 287 51.54 1.65 7.53
C GLN A 287 51.77 2.84 8.49
N VAL A 288 50.87 3.04 9.47
CA VAL A 288 51.06 4.02 10.55
C VAL A 288 52.23 3.60 11.47
N TRP A 289 52.36 2.32 11.80
CA TRP A 289 53.45 1.82 12.66
C TRP A 289 54.83 1.90 11.99
N GLN A 290 54.90 1.66 10.67
CA GLN A 290 56.14 1.84 9.90
C GLN A 290 56.57 3.32 9.79
N ASN A 291 55.61 4.24 9.66
CA ASN A 291 55.92 5.68 9.65
C ASN A 291 56.36 6.18 11.04
N ALA A 292 55.76 5.70 12.13
CA ALA A 292 56.18 6.05 13.50
C ALA A 292 57.63 5.63 13.81
N ARG A 293 58.11 4.51 13.25
CA ARG A 293 59.51 4.04 13.39
C ARG A 293 60.54 4.80 12.56
N ARG A 294 60.15 5.77 11.72
CA ARG A 294 61.07 6.63 10.96
C ARG A 294 61.33 8.00 11.60
N TRP A 295 60.74 8.26 12.76
CA TRP A 295 60.81 9.54 13.48
C TRP A 295 61.31 9.39 14.94
N LEU A 296 61.93 8.25 15.26
CA LEU A 296 62.66 7.93 16.49
C LEU A 296 64.04 7.39 16.12
#